data_AF-A0A1V5RGW4-F1
#
_entry.id   AF-A0A1V5RGW4-F1
#
_cell.length_a   1.000
_cell.length_b   1.000
_cell.length_c   1.000
_cell.angle_alpha   90.00
_cell.angle_beta   90.00
_cell.angle_gamma   90.00
#
_symmetry.space_group_name_H-M   'P 1'
#
loop_
_entity.id
_entity.type
_entity.pdbx_description
1 polymer ?
#
loop_
_entity_poly.entity_id
_entity_poly.type
_entity_poly.pdbx_seq_one_letter_code
_entity_poly.pdbx_strand_id
1 'polypeptide(L)'
;MAQARPLPVPGVGQIHSLHQATDVDWYRLDGLTAGQYYRVATSRLTDGADTLMILYDKDMLEVAQNDDVDAPRCPADPQACASTILWQAADSGPYFLVVSAVSYPPQKPPSCPCPGYTIAAALSGPPTLTPTPADSMRLFLPLILHR
;
A
#
# COMPACT_ATOMS: atom_id res chain seq x y z
N MET A 1 -1.81 6.83 -19.27
CA MET A 1 -2.88 6.07 -18.57
C MET A 1 -3.91 5.39 -19.48
N ALA A 2 -3.89 5.59 -20.80
CA ALA A 2 -4.78 4.85 -21.72
C ALA A 2 -4.59 3.32 -21.71
N GLN A 3 -3.54 2.81 -21.06
CA GLN A 3 -3.23 1.40 -20.88
C GLN A 3 -3.44 0.90 -19.43
N ALA A 4 -4.02 1.73 -18.55
CA ALA A 4 -4.30 1.30 -17.19
C ALA A 4 -5.34 0.17 -17.18
N ARG A 5 -5.02 -0.93 -16.50
CA ARG A 5 -5.89 -2.10 -16.39
C ARG A 5 -7.01 -1.82 -15.39
N PRO A 6 -8.27 -2.21 -15.64
CA PRO A 6 -9.31 -2.08 -14.64
C PRO A 6 -9.00 -2.90 -13.38
N LEU A 7 -9.11 -2.26 -12.22
CA LEU A 7 -9.10 -2.91 -10.91
C LEU A 7 -10.48 -2.71 -10.26
N PRO A 8 -11.38 -3.71 -10.33
CA PRO A 8 -12.73 -3.60 -9.78
C PRO A 8 -12.74 -3.37 -8.27
N VAL A 9 -13.74 -2.64 -7.77
CA VAL A 9 -13.98 -2.37 -6.35
C VAL A 9 -15.43 -2.66 -5.97
N PRO A 10 -15.72 -3.63 -5.08
CA PRO A 10 -14.80 -4.64 -4.58
C PRO A 10 -14.38 -5.61 -5.69
N GLY A 11 -13.11 -6.03 -5.66
CA GLY A 11 -12.55 -6.93 -6.66
C GLY A 11 -11.97 -8.21 -6.07
N VAL A 12 -11.97 -9.28 -6.87
CA VAL A 12 -11.17 -10.49 -6.60
C VAL A 12 -9.70 -10.18 -6.91
N GLY A 13 -8.79 -10.77 -6.14
CA GLY A 13 -7.35 -10.60 -6.35
C GLY A 13 -6.90 -11.00 -7.76
N GLN A 14 -6.16 -10.12 -8.42
CA GLN A 14 -5.53 -10.36 -9.71
C GLN A 14 -4.03 -10.64 -9.50
N ILE A 15 -3.48 -11.64 -10.19
CA ILE A 15 -2.07 -12.03 -10.08
C ILE A 15 -1.29 -11.37 -11.21
N HIS A 16 -0.18 -10.72 -10.89
CA HIS A 16 0.70 -10.01 -11.84
C HIS A 16 2.17 -10.20 -11.47
N SER A 17 3.05 -9.78 -12.38
CA SER A 17 4.51 -9.84 -12.20
C SER A 17 5.19 -8.64 -12.83
N LEU A 18 6.25 -8.17 -12.17
CA LEU A 18 7.12 -7.09 -12.64
C LEU A 18 8.31 -7.73 -13.37
N HIS A 19 8.36 -7.61 -14.70
CA HIS A 19 9.29 -8.35 -15.56
C HIS A 19 10.71 -7.78 -15.62
N GLN A 20 10.86 -6.51 -15.23
CA GLN A 20 12.15 -5.80 -15.20
C GLN A 20 12.12 -4.71 -14.14
N ALA A 21 13.29 -4.20 -13.75
CA ALA A 21 13.41 -3.19 -12.69
C ALA A 21 12.63 -1.89 -12.98
N THR A 22 12.37 -1.58 -14.25
CA THR A 22 11.59 -0.42 -14.69
C THR A 22 10.16 -0.78 -15.08
N ASP A 23 9.69 -2.00 -14.79
CA ASP A 23 8.31 -2.40 -15.05
C ASP A 23 7.37 -1.65 -14.10
N VAL A 24 6.24 -1.21 -14.66
CA VAL A 24 5.25 -0.41 -13.96
C VAL A 24 3.87 -0.85 -14.41
N ASP A 25 3.10 -1.40 -13.48
CA ASP A 25 1.72 -1.77 -13.72
C ASP A 25 0.79 -0.61 -13.33
N TRP A 26 0.05 -0.11 -14.32
CA TRP A 26 -0.98 0.92 -14.12
C TRP A 26 -2.35 0.28 -13.97
N TYR A 27 -3.08 0.69 -12.95
CA TYR A 27 -4.46 0.30 -12.69
C TYR A 27 -5.39 1.51 -12.67
N ARG A 28 -6.64 1.29 -13.06
CA ARG A 28 -7.73 2.27 -12.99
C ARG A 28 -8.83 1.74 -12.08
N LEU A 29 -9.22 2.53 -11.10
CA LEU A 29 -10.32 2.26 -10.19
C LEU A 29 -11.48 3.19 -10.53
N ASP A 30 -12.61 2.60 -10.88
CA ASP A 30 -13.84 3.29 -11.27
C ASP A 30 -14.97 2.97 -10.28
N GLY A 31 -16.05 3.76 -10.31
CA GLY A 31 -17.27 3.48 -9.54
C GLY A 31 -17.10 3.66 -8.03
N LEU A 32 -16.18 4.52 -7.61
CA LEU A 32 -16.03 4.87 -6.19
C LEU A 32 -17.11 5.88 -5.79
N THR A 33 -17.37 5.96 -4.50
CA THR A 33 -18.31 6.92 -3.91
C THR A 33 -17.53 7.91 -3.05
N ALA A 34 -17.70 9.21 -3.32
CA ALA A 34 -17.07 10.26 -2.52
C ALA A 34 -17.43 10.11 -1.03
N GLY A 35 -16.43 10.27 -0.16
CA GLY A 35 -16.54 10.12 1.29
C GLY A 35 -16.46 8.67 1.79
N GLN A 36 -16.47 7.65 0.91
CA GLN A 36 -16.25 6.27 1.33
C GLN A 36 -14.76 5.96 1.47
N TYR A 37 -14.46 5.03 2.39
CA TYR A 37 -13.11 4.52 2.59
C TYR A 37 -12.89 3.26 1.77
N TYR A 38 -11.69 3.16 1.22
CA TYR A 38 -11.24 2.04 0.41
C TYR A 38 -9.86 1.59 0.85
N ARG A 39 -9.59 0.30 0.63
CA ARG A 39 -8.28 -0.31 0.78
C ARG A 39 -7.87 -0.95 -0.52
N VAL A 40 -6.63 -0.71 -0.93
CA VAL A 40 -5.95 -1.44 -2.00
C VAL A 40 -4.64 -1.99 -1.46
N ALA A 41 -4.28 -3.20 -1.86
CA ALA A 41 -3.07 -3.84 -1.37
C ALA A 41 -2.49 -4.85 -2.35
N THR A 42 -1.17 -4.93 -2.38
CA THR A 42 -0.45 -6.08 -2.90
C THR A 42 -0.35 -7.15 -1.80
N SER A 43 -0.18 -8.41 -2.18
CA SER A 43 -0.13 -9.57 -1.29
C SER A 43 0.44 -10.78 -2.03
N ARG A 44 0.72 -11.89 -1.31
CA ARG A 44 1.25 -13.12 -1.90
C ARG A 44 2.48 -12.82 -2.76
N LEU A 45 3.41 -12.06 -2.19
CA LEU A 45 4.63 -11.66 -2.86
C LEU A 45 5.48 -12.91 -3.15
N THR A 46 6.07 -12.94 -4.33
CA THR A 46 6.89 -14.05 -4.83
C THR A 46 8.17 -13.53 -5.45
N ASP A 47 9.20 -14.37 -5.46
CA ASP A 47 10.45 -14.12 -6.19
C ASP A 47 11.15 -12.79 -5.86
N GLY A 48 11.07 -12.38 -4.58
CA GLY A 48 11.72 -11.17 -4.10
C GLY A 48 11.00 -9.88 -4.47
N ALA A 49 9.70 -9.94 -4.79
CA ALA A 49 8.88 -8.74 -4.96
C ALA A 49 8.89 -7.88 -3.69
N ASP A 50 9.10 -6.59 -3.91
CA ASP A 50 9.16 -5.51 -2.93
C ASP A 50 8.46 -4.33 -3.59
N THR A 51 7.17 -4.16 -3.29
CA THR A 51 6.29 -3.34 -4.11
C THR A 51 6.26 -1.89 -3.61
N LEU A 52 6.12 -0.94 -4.52
CA LEU A 52 5.70 0.43 -4.22
C LEU A 52 4.34 0.67 -4.88
N MET A 53 3.41 1.21 -4.10
CA MET A 53 2.15 1.72 -4.61
C MET A 53 2.08 3.24 -4.51
N ILE A 54 1.65 3.88 -5.59
CA ILE A 54 1.28 5.31 -5.59
C ILE A 54 -0.12 5.45 -6.17
N LEU A 55 -1.02 6.06 -5.40
CA LEU A 55 -2.39 6.36 -5.79
C LEU A 55 -2.49 7.82 -6.24
N TYR A 56 -3.07 8.03 -7.40
CA TYR A 56 -3.38 9.33 -7.97
C TYR A 56 -4.90 9.50 -8.12
N ASP A 57 -5.37 10.74 -8.01
CA ASP A 57 -6.73 11.11 -8.36
C ASP A 57 -6.90 11.26 -9.90
N LYS A 58 -8.11 11.68 -10.31
CA LYS A 58 -8.45 11.87 -11.73
C LYS A 58 -7.62 12.96 -12.42
N ASP A 59 -7.06 13.90 -11.67
CA ASP A 59 -6.25 15.02 -12.16
C ASP A 59 -4.74 14.72 -12.08
N MET A 60 -4.38 13.48 -11.73
CA MET A 60 -3.00 13.01 -11.54
C MET A 60 -2.27 13.65 -10.36
N LEU A 61 -3.01 14.14 -9.37
CA LEU A 61 -2.41 14.53 -8.10
C LEU A 61 -2.24 13.29 -7.21
N GLU A 62 -1.07 13.16 -6.59
CA GLU A 62 -0.81 12.08 -5.64
C GLU A 62 -1.72 12.21 -4.42
N VAL A 63 -2.40 11.12 -4.10
CA VAL A 63 -3.32 10.99 -2.97
C VAL A 63 -2.62 10.31 -1.80
N ALA A 64 -1.90 9.23 -2.08
CA ALA A 64 -1.19 8.44 -1.08
C ALA A 64 -0.15 7.53 -1.75
N GLN A 65 0.84 7.10 -0.98
CA GLN A 65 1.79 6.08 -1.37
C GLN A 65 2.16 5.19 -0.19
N ASN A 66 2.58 3.96 -0.49
CA ASN A 66 3.12 3.03 0.49
C ASN A 66 3.99 1.99 -0.23
N ASP A 67 5.19 1.74 0.29
CA ASP A 67 6.07 0.65 -0.11
C ASP A 67 5.84 -0.58 0.77
N ASP A 68 5.96 -0.43 2.09
CA ASP A 68 5.86 -1.56 3.01
C ASP A 68 4.64 -1.48 3.94
N VAL A 69 4.01 -2.63 4.18
CA VAL A 69 3.03 -2.82 5.25
C VAL A 69 3.72 -2.80 6.61
N ASP A 70 4.95 -3.30 6.70
CA ASP A 70 5.76 -3.32 7.93
C ASP A 70 7.26 -3.34 7.59
N ALA A 71 7.82 -2.15 7.34
CA ALA A 71 9.21 -1.98 6.90
C ALA A 71 10.27 -2.63 7.83
N PRO A 72 10.18 -2.52 9.18
CA PRO A 72 11.11 -3.24 10.06
C PRO A 72 11.07 -4.77 9.91
N ARG A 73 9.92 -5.32 9.51
CA ARG A 73 9.72 -6.77 9.36
C ARG A 73 10.04 -7.27 7.95
N CYS A 74 9.98 -6.42 6.93
CA CYS A 74 10.26 -6.76 5.52
C CYS A 74 11.56 -7.58 5.33
N PRO A 75 12.72 -7.24 5.93
CA PRO A 75 13.94 -8.04 5.77
C PRO A 75 13.85 -9.48 6.30
N ALA A 76 12.95 -9.76 7.23
CA ALA A 76 12.76 -11.07 7.85
C ALA A 76 11.53 -11.83 7.33
N ASP A 77 10.53 -11.11 6.82
CA ASP A 77 9.32 -11.65 6.20
C ASP A 77 9.04 -10.89 4.90
N PRO A 78 9.32 -11.48 3.72
CA PRO A 78 9.07 -10.83 2.45
C PRO A 78 7.62 -10.39 2.23
N GLN A 79 6.65 -10.99 2.92
CA GLN A 79 5.25 -10.55 2.80
C GLN A 79 5.00 -9.20 3.50
N ALA A 80 5.88 -8.79 4.41
CA ALA A 80 5.83 -7.47 5.03
C ALA A 80 6.32 -6.34 4.10
N CYS A 81 6.99 -6.70 2.99
CA CYS A 81 7.36 -5.79 1.89
C CYS A 81 6.21 -5.55 0.89
N ALA A 82 5.01 -6.07 1.19
CA ALA A 82 3.82 -5.76 0.41
C ALA A 82 3.36 -4.35 0.74
N SER A 83 2.68 -3.69 -0.18
CA SER A 83 2.14 -2.37 0.02
C SER A 83 0.66 -2.42 0.38
N THR A 84 0.17 -1.42 1.10
CA THR A 84 -1.25 -1.19 1.37
C THR A 84 -1.55 0.31 1.46
N ILE A 85 -2.57 0.76 0.74
CA ILE A 85 -3.11 2.11 0.87
C ILE A 85 -4.54 2.01 1.40
N LEU A 86 -4.83 2.72 2.50
CA LEU A 86 -6.18 3.03 2.94
C LEU A 86 -6.43 4.51 2.68
N TRP A 87 -7.51 4.84 1.98
CA TRP A 87 -7.85 6.23 1.67
C TRP A 87 -9.35 6.46 1.72
N GLN A 88 -9.74 7.70 1.98
CA GLN A 88 -11.09 8.18 1.75
C GLN A 88 -11.15 8.79 0.35
N ALA A 89 -12.07 8.33 -0.50
CA ALA A 89 -12.23 8.92 -1.82
C ALA A 89 -12.79 10.35 -1.70
N ALA A 90 -12.07 11.35 -2.21
CA ALA A 90 -12.50 12.75 -2.22
C ALA A 90 -13.58 13.00 -3.29
N ASP A 91 -13.50 12.28 -4.42
CA ASP A 91 -14.52 12.27 -5.47
C ASP A 91 -14.85 10.82 -5.90
N SER A 92 -15.68 10.66 -6.92
CA SER A 92 -16.11 9.33 -7.42
C SER A 92 -15.14 8.71 -8.44
N GLY A 93 -13.98 9.33 -8.64
CA GLY A 93 -12.91 8.88 -9.52
C GLY A 93 -13.03 9.36 -10.99
N PRO A 94 -12.28 8.72 -11.90
CA PRO A 94 -11.43 7.57 -11.65
C PRO A 94 -10.21 7.89 -10.78
N TYR A 95 -9.76 6.89 -10.03
CA TYR A 95 -8.43 6.92 -9.41
C TYR A 95 -7.48 6.03 -10.20
N PHE A 96 -6.19 6.34 -10.15
CA PHE A 96 -5.17 5.59 -10.85
C PHE A 96 -4.12 5.12 -9.86
N LEU A 97 -3.82 3.83 -9.89
CA LEU A 97 -2.83 3.21 -9.02
C LEU A 97 -1.65 2.75 -9.86
N VAL A 98 -0.46 3.12 -9.42
CA VAL A 98 0.80 2.60 -9.94
C VAL A 98 1.31 1.54 -8.99
N VAL A 99 1.77 0.41 -9.54
CA VAL A 99 2.58 -0.57 -8.82
C VAL A 99 3.92 -0.73 -9.53
N SER A 100 5.00 -0.58 -8.79
CA SER A 100 6.37 -0.81 -9.27
C SER A 100 7.19 -1.55 -8.22
N ALA A 101 8.44 -1.88 -8.53
CA ALA A 101 9.38 -2.44 -7.55
C ALA A 101 10.18 -1.32 -6.86
N VAL A 102 10.32 -1.36 -5.53
CA VAL A 102 11.30 -0.53 -4.80
C VAL A 102 12.69 -1.08 -5.03
N SER A 103 12.85 -2.38 -4.82
CA SER A 103 14.05 -3.14 -5.12
C SER A 103 13.74 -4.24 -6.13
N TYR A 104 14.65 -4.46 -7.07
CA TYR A 104 14.53 -5.51 -8.06
C TYR A 104 15.65 -6.54 -7.85
N PRO A 105 15.33 -7.82 -7.61
CA PRO A 105 16.35 -8.83 -7.41
C PRO A 105 17.23 -8.94 -8.65
N PRO A 106 18.54 -9.22 -8.49
CA PRO A 106 19.44 -9.41 -9.62
C PRO A 106 19.06 -10.68 -10.40
N GLN A 107 18.18 -10.54 -11.39
CA GLN A 107 17.71 -11.64 -12.23
C GLN A 107 18.78 -11.99 -13.28
N LYS A 108 19.15 -13.27 -13.38
CA LYS A 108 20.06 -13.79 -14.42
C LYS A 108 19.25 -14.62 -15.43
N PRO A 109 19.17 -14.23 -16.72
CA PRO A 109 18.54 -15.06 -17.76
C PRO A 109 19.14 -16.49 -17.79
N PRO A 110 18.36 -17.55 -18.10
CA PRO A 110 17.04 -17.55 -18.75
C PRO A 110 15.83 -17.71 -17.81
N SER A 111 16.00 -17.81 -16.50
CA SER A 111 14.90 -17.98 -15.56
C SER A 111 14.42 -16.64 -15.02
N CYS A 112 13.19 -16.26 -15.36
CA CYS A 112 12.46 -15.24 -14.62
C CYS A 112 11.22 -15.91 -14.03
N PRO A 113 11.27 -16.49 -12.82
CA PRO A 113 10.12 -16.32 -11.95
C PRO A 113 10.20 -14.83 -11.54
N CYS A 114 9.57 -13.98 -12.35
CA CYS A 114 9.65 -12.54 -12.19
C CYS A 114 8.95 -12.14 -10.88
N PRO A 115 9.46 -11.13 -10.14
CA PRO A 115 8.82 -10.66 -8.92
C PRO A 115 7.31 -10.53 -9.08
N GLY A 116 6.56 -11.35 -8.35
CA GLY A 116 5.13 -11.52 -8.53
C GLY A 116 4.33 -11.05 -7.32
N TYR A 117 3.10 -10.60 -7.56
CA TYR A 117 2.19 -10.14 -6.52
C TYR A 117 0.72 -10.37 -6.89
N THR A 118 -0.15 -10.42 -5.89
CA THR A 118 -1.61 -10.36 -6.03
C THR A 118 -2.12 -8.99 -5.59
N ILE A 119 -2.88 -8.29 -6.44
CA ILE A 119 -3.50 -6.99 -6.14
C ILE A 119 -5.02 -7.12 -5.99
N ALA A 120 -5.58 -6.48 -4.97
CA ALA A 120 -7.03 -6.36 -4.79
C ALA A 120 -7.41 -5.01 -4.17
N ALA A 121 -8.59 -4.50 -4.52
CA ALA A 121 -9.18 -3.32 -3.91
C ALA A 121 -10.58 -3.64 -3.38
N ALA A 122 -10.93 -3.05 -2.23
CA ALA A 122 -12.20 -3.28 -1.54
C ALA A 122 -12.64 -2.03 -0.76
N LEU A 123 -13.94 -1.97 -0.44
CA LEU A 123 -14.45 -1.06 0.58
C LEU A 123 -13.77 -1.34 1.93
N SER A 124 -13.49 -0.29 2.69
CA SER A 124 -12.98 -0.39 4.05
C SER A 124 -13.77 0.53 4.99
N GLY A 125 -13.60 0.33 6.29
CA GLY A 125 -13.96 1.36 7.27
C GLY A 125 -12.93 2.50 7.27
N PRO A 126 -13.20 3.58 8.01
CA PRO A 126 -12.17 4.55 8.36
C PRO A 126 -11.03 3.83 9.10
N PRO A 127 -9.78 4.32 8.98
CA PRO A 127 -8.68 3.76 9.74
C PRO A 127 -9.00 3.81 11.23
N THR A 128 -8.89 2.68 11.92
CA THR A 128 -9.01 2.65 13.38
C THR A 128 -7.87 3.46 13.95
N LEU A 129 -8.17 4.58 14.60
CA LEU A 129 -7.19 5.29 15.41
C LEU A 129 -6.77 4.33 16.52
N THR A 130 -5.57 3.74 16.44
CA THR A 130 -4.95 3.15 17.63
C THR A 130 -4.77 4.31 18.60
N PRO A 131 -5.39 4.33 19.79
CA PRO A 131 -5.11 5.38 20.75
C PRO A 131 -3.61 5.31 21.05
N THR A 132 -2.89 6.38 20.74
CA THR A 132 -1.51 6.57 21.21
C THR A 132 -1.52 6.30 22.71
N PRO A 133 -0.70 5.38 23.25
CA PRO A 133 -0.64 5.17 24.69
C PRO A 133 -0.35 6.53 25.32
N ALA A 134 -1.27 7.00 26.15
CA ALA A 134 -1.13 8.26 26.85
C ALA A 134 0.23 8.22 27.56
N ASP A 135 1.14 9.11 27.15
CA ASP A 135 2.39 9.33 27.84
C ASP A 135 2.05 9.52 29.31
N SER A 136 2.48 8.59 30.14
CA SER A 136 2.23 8.62 31.57
C SER A 136 3.05 9.79 32.11
N MET A 137 2.44 10.98 32.07
CA MET A 137 2.94 12.18 32.70
C MET A 137 3.14 11.84 34.17
N ARG A 138 4.38 11.48 34.51
CA ARG A 138 4.81 11.19 35.87
C ARG A 138 4.47 12.43 36.68
N LEU A 139 3.45 12.32 37.53
CA LEU A 139 3.18 13.30 38.59
C LEU A 139 4.47 13.42 39.40
N PHE A 140 5.21 14.52 39.22
CA PHE A 140 6.17 14.98 40.20
C PHE A 140 5.36 15.43 41.43
N LEU A 141 5.21 14.54 42.42
CA LEU A 141 4.81 14.95 43.77
C LEU A 141 5.92 15.85 44.33
N PRO A 142 5.61 17.05 44.86
CA PRO A 142 6.60 17.81 45.60
C PRO A 142 6.86 17.14 46.95
N LEU A 143 8.13 16.82 47.22
CA LEU A 143 8.60 16.28 48.48
C LEU A 143 8.50 17.37 49.56
N ILE A 144 7.46 17.33 50.40
CA ILE A 144 7.37 18.19 51.59
C ILE A 144 8.30 17.62 52.68
N LEU A 145 9.43 18.30 52.90
CA LEU A 145 10.38 17.99 53.96
C LEU A 145 9.82 18.56 55.29
N HIS A 146 9.45 17.68 56.23
CA HIS A 146 9.18 18.07 57.61
C HIS A 146 10.49 18.08 58.41
N ARG A 147 10.76 19.18 59.13
CA ARG A 147 11.60 19.20 60.33
C ARG A 147 10.71 19.47 61.52
#